data_AF-A0A1E3YLP7-F1
#
_entry.id   AF-A0A1E3YLP7-F1
#
_cell.length_a   1.000
_cell.length_b   1.000
_cell.length_c   1.000
_cell.angle_alpha   90.00
_cell.angle_beta   90.00
_cell.angle_gamma   90.00
#
_symmetry.space_group_name_H-M   'P 1'
#
loop_
_entity.id
_entity.type
_entity.pdbx_description
1 polymer ?
#
loop_
_entity_poly.entity_id
_entity_poly.type
_entity_poly.pdbx_seq_one_letter_code
_entity_poly.pdbx_strand_id
1 'polypeptide(L)'
;MAPEAGSRPPQAPPDLGPDLSQAFHRLNNQLGVILANAELLEARLSDDTQRARAGLVVSGALDAISAVQELRRLIVISVPPAR
;
A
#
# COMPACT_ATOMS: atom_id res chain seq x y z
N MET A 1 -18.73 -49.57 -12.16
CA MET A 1 -17.73 -48.61 -12.66
C MET A 1 -17.98 -47.29 -11.93
N ALA A 2 -17.22 -47.02 -10.87
CA ALA A 2 -17.36 -45.80 -10.06
C ALA A 2 -16.36 -44.74 -10.57
N PRO A 3 -16.68 -43.44 -10.54
CA PRO A 3 -15.74 -42.42 -10.99
C PRO A 3 -14.68 -42.20 -9.90
N GLU A 4 -13.42 -42.28 -10.30
CA GLU A 4 -12.28 -41.95 -9.44
C GLU A 4 -12.35 -40.46 -9.05
N ALA A 5 -12.50 -40.22 -7.76
CA ALA A 5 -12.39 -38.90 -7.17
C ALA A 5 -10.94 -38.41 -7.40
N GLY A 6 -10.78 -37.43 -8.28
CA GLY A 6 -9.50 -36.82 -8.57
C GLY A 6 -8.85 -36.28 -7.29
N SER A 7 -7.72 -36.86 -6.93
CA SER A 7 -6.81 -36.36 -5.90
C SER A 7 -6.23 -35.02 -6.36
N ARG A 8 -6.97 -33.93 -6.13
CA ARG A 8 -6.41 -32.58 -6.25
C ARG A 8 -5.33 -32.46 -5.17
N PRO A 9 -4.05 -32.22 -5.51
CA PRO A 9 -3.03 -32.04 -4.49
C PRO A 9 -3.44 -30.86 -3.59
N PRO A 10 -3.08 -30.87 -2.30
CA PRO A 10 -3.32 -29.74 -1.43
C PRO A 10 -2.66 -28.52 -2.06
N GLN A 11 -3.46 -27.56 -2.50
CA GLN A 11 -2.94 -26.30 -3.00
C GLN A 11 -2.24 -25.66 -1.82
N ALA A 12 -0.90 -25.56 -1.88
CA ALA A 12 -0.14 -24.83 -0.88
C ALA A 12 -0.78 -23.43 -0.76
N PRO A 13 -1.01 -22.94 0.47
CA PRO A 13 -1.58 -21.61 0.65
C PRO A 13 -0.73 -20.61 -0.15
N PRO A 14 -1.36 -19.67 -0.88
CA PRO A 14 -0.61 -18.69 -1.64
C PRO A 14 0.36 -17.99 -0.70
N ASP A 15 1.63 -17.95 -1.09
CA ASP A 15 2.68 -17.28 -0.35
C ASP A 15 2.48 -15.77 -0.52
N LEU A 16 1.47 -15.25 0.20
CA LEU A 16 1.02 -13.85 0.12
C LEU A 16 2.09 -12.89 0.65
N GLY A 17 3.08 -13.38 1.40
CA GLY A 17 4.16 -12.58 2.01
C GLY A 17 4.98 -11.77 1.00
N PRO A 18 5.63 -12.40 0.00
CA PRO A 18 6.43 -11.70 -1.00
C PRO A 18 5.61 -10.72 -1.86
N ASP A 19 4.43 -11.14 -2.32
CA ASP A 19 3.57 -10.30 -3.16
C ASP A 19 3.03 -9.08 -2.41
N LEU A 20 2.63 -9.26 -1.14
CA LEU A 20 2.16 -8.17 -0.29
C LEU A 20 3.29 -7.19 0.06
N SER A 21 4.49 -7.70 0.36
CA SER A 21 5.66 -6.85 0.62
C SER A 21 6.02 -6.01 -0.61
N GLN A 22 5.98 -6.61 -1.80
CA GLN A 22 6.21 -5.89 -3.05
C GLN A 22 5.13 -4.83 -3.31
N ALA A 23 3.85 -5.17 -3.06
CA ALA A 23 2.75 -4.22 -3.18
C ALA A 23 2.91 -3.02 -2.24
N PHE A 24 3.24 -3.26 -0.96
CA PHE A 24 3.49 -2.19 0.01
C PHE A 24 4.67 -1.31 -0.39
N HIS A 25 5.75 -1.89 -0.91
CA HIS A 25 6.89 -1.11 -1.39
C HIS A 25 6.50 -0.21 -2.56
N ARG A 26 5.81 -0.75 -3.56
CA ARG A 26 5.33 0.02 -4.72
C ARG A 26 4.38 1.15 -4.29
N LEU A 27 3.45 0.86 -3.38
CA LEU A 27 2.49 1.83 -2.86
C LEU A 27 3.20 2.98 -2.12
N ASN A 28 4.14 2.66 -1.22
CA ASN A 28 4.91 3.68 -0.51
C ASN A 28 5.75 4.55 -1.47
N ASN A 29 6.33 3.95 -2.51
CA ASN A 29 7.05 4.69 -3.53
C ASN A 29 6.13 5.66 -4.30
N GLN A 30 4.93 5.21 -4.70
CA GLN A 30 3.95 6.07 -5.37
C GLN A 30 3.49 7.23 -4.47
N LEU A 31 3.23 6.95 -3.19
CA LEU A 31 2.87 7.99 -2.22
C LEU A 31 3.99 9.00 -2.01
N GLY A 32 5.26 8.55 -1.97
CA GLY A 32 6.42 9.45 -1.89
C GLY A 32 6.54 10.37 -3.11
N VAL A 33 6.31 9.86 -4.31
CA VAL A 33 6.29 10.67 -5.55
C VAL A 33 5.14 11.68 -5.53
N ILE A 34 3.95 11.28 -5.08
CA ILE A 34 2.80 12.19 -4.97
C ILE A 34 3.10 13.30 -3.96
N LEU A 35 3.64 12.96 -2.79
CA LEU A 35 4.00 13.91 -1.75
C LEU A 35 5.03 14.94 -2.26
N ALA A 36 6.13 14.47 -2.85
CA ALA A 36 7.18 15.37 -3.36
C ALA A 36 6.64 16.32 -4.45
N ASN A 37 5.77 15.84 -5.33
CA ASN A 37 5.13 16.70 -6.34
C ASN A 37 4.17 17.71 -5.71
N ALA A 38 3.40 17.31 -4.70
CA ALA A 38 2.48 18.20 -4.01
C ALA A 38 3.24 19.30 -3.24
N GLU A 39 4.31 18.95 -2.53
CA GLU A 39 5.19 19.91 -1.84
C GLU A 39 5.83 20.88 -2.83
N LEU A 40 6.31 20.37 -3.98
CA LEU A 40 6.87 21.22 -5.03
C LEU A 40 5.82 22.17 -5.60
N LEU A 41 4.59 21.71 -5.84
CA LEU A 41 3.49 22.56 -6.31
C LEU A 41 3.17 23.64 -5.27
N GLU A 42 3.02 23.27 -4.00
CA GLU A 42 2.75 24.21 -2.91
C GLU A 42 3.83 25.29 -2.81
N ALA A 43 5.11 24.92 -2.96
CA ALA A 43 6.22 25.85 -2.93
C ALA A 43 6.34 26.76 -4.17
N ARG A 44 5.75 26.37 -5.31
CA ARG A 44 5.93 27.07 -6.60
C ARG A 44 4.70 27.87 -7.04
N LEU A 45 3.51 27.54 -6.54
CA LEU A 45 2.27 28.19 -6.91
C LEU A 45 2.15 29.58 -6.24
N SER A 46 1.98 30.60 -7.08
CA SER A 46 1.77 31.98 -6.65
C SER A 46 0.32 32.27 -6.26
N ASP A 47 -0.65 31.56 -6.84
CA ASP A 47 -2.07 31.70 -6.49
C ASP A 47 -2.37 31.00 -5.16
N ASP A 48 -2.92 31.76 -4.22
CA ASP A 48 -3.18 31.30 -2.86
C ASP A 48 -4.19 30.15 -2.79
N THR A 49 -5.18 30.14 -3.69
CA THR A 49 -6.19 29.08 -3.74
C THR A 49 -5.58 27.78 -4.26
N GLN A 50 -4.76 27.85 -5.31
CA GLN A 50 -4.05 26.69 -5.84
C GLN A 50 -3.01 26.16 -4.86
N ARG A 51 -2.29 27.06 -4.16
CA ARG A 51 -1.34 26.68 -3.12
C ARG A 51 -2.03 25.97 -1.96
N ALA A 52 -3.17 26.49 -1.47
CA ALA A 52 -3.95 25.82 -0.44
C ALA A 52 -4.42 24.43 -0.87
N ARG A 53 -4.83 24.27 -2.14
CA ARG A 53 -5.18 22.95 -2.70
C ARG A 53 -3.98 22.00 -2.73
N ALA A 54 -2.79 22.48 -3.09
CA ALA A 54 -1.57 21.68 -3.05
C ALA A 54 -1.25 21.22 -1.61
N GLY A 55 -1.38 22.11 -0.62
CA GLY A 55 -1.23 21.77 0.80
C GLY A 55 -2.24 20.70 1.28
N LEU A 56 -3.47 20.71 0.77
CA LEU A 56 -4.44 19.64 1.05
C LEU A 56 -3.97 18.28 0.48
N VAL A 57 -3.34 18.26 -0.70
CA VAL A 57 -2.75 17.04 -1.27
C VAL A 57 -1.56 16.56 -0.44
N VAL A 58 -0.71 17.46 0.03
CA VAL A 58 0.39 17.14 0.95
C VAL A 58 -0.15 16.47 2.22
N SER A 59 -1.13 17.09 2.88
CA SER A 59 -1.77 16.51 4.08
C SER A 59 -2.37 15.13 3.79
N GLY A 60 -3.13 14.99 2.70
CA GLY A 60 -3.74 13.70 2.34
C GLY A 60 -2.71 12.61 2.01
N ALA A 61 -1.58 12.96 1.41
CA ALA A 61 -0.50 12.00 1.14
C ALA A 61 0.17 11.51 2.44
N LEU A 62 0.40 12.40 3.40
CA LEU A 62 0.93 12.04 4.73
C LEU A 62 -0.03 11.14 5.50
N ASP A 63 -1.33 11.44 5.46
CA ASP A 63 -2.36 10.60 6.07
C ASP A 63 -2.41 9.21 5.44
N ALA A 64 -2.33 9.13 4.10
CA ALA A 64 -2.30 7.87 3.37
C ALA A 64 -1.05 7.03 3.72
N ILE A 65 0.12 7.65 3.83
CA ILE A 65 1.36 6.97 4.27
C ILE A 65 1.17 6.37 5.66
N SER A 66 0.60 7.15 6.59
CA SER A 66 0.31 6.70 7.96
C SER A 66 -0.67 5.51 7.97
N ALA A 67 -1.72 5.57 7.16
CA ALA A 67 -2.69 4.48 7.00
C ALA A 67 -2.03 3.21 6.44
N VAL A 68 -1.13 3.33 5.46
CA VAL A 68 -0.39 2.19 4.89
C VAL A 68 0.53 1.54 5.92
N GLN A 69 1.21 2.34 6.75
CA GLN A 69 2.04 1.83 7.85
C GLN A 69 1.20 1.05 8.87
N GLU A 70 0.01 1.55 9.20
CA GLU A 70 -0.93 0.87 10.09
C GLU A 70 -1.43 -0.45 9.48
N LEU A 71 -1.84 -0.45 8.20
CA LEU A 71 -2.25 -1.67 7.51
C LEU A 71 -1.16 -2.73 7.52
N ARG A 72 0.11 -2.34 7.27
CA ARG A 72 1.24 -3.26 7.32
C ARG A 72 1.40 -3.86 8.73
N ARG A 73 1.24 -3.06 9.79
CA ARG A 73 1.30 -3.52 11.18
C ARG A 73 0.19 -4.53 11.48
N LEU A 74 -1.06 -4.21 11.11
CA LEU A 74 -2.23 -5.06 11.38
C LEU A 74 -2.15 -6.41 10.68
N ILE A 75 -1.68 -6.44 9.42
CA ILE A 75 -1.56 -7.69 8.67
C ILE A 75 -0.43 -8.58 9.24
N VAL A 76 0.70 -7.99 9.64
CA VAL A 76 1.80 -8.74 10.28
C VAL A 76 1.37 -9.35 11.62
N ILE A 77 0.50 -8.67 12.38
CA ILE A 77 -0.04 -9.21 13.64
C ILE A 77 -1.03 -10.35 13.38
N SER A 78 -1.80 -10.30 12.28
CA SER A 78 -2.82 -11.30 11.96
C SER A 78 -2.27 -12.59 11.31
N VAL A 79 -1.04 -12.58 10.80
CA VAL A 79 -0.37 -13.76 10.24
C VAL A 79 0.77 -14.16 11.17
N PRO A 80 0.60 -15.17 12.05
CA PRO A 80 1.69 -15.61 12.92
C PRO A 80 2.84 -16.16 12.06
N PRO A 81 4.11 -15.90 12.43
CA PRO A 81 5.24 -16.48 11.72
C PRO A 81 5.16 -18.01 11.85
N ALA A 82 5.16 -18.69 10.70
CA ALA A 82 5.31 -20.14 10.65
C ALA A 82 6.63 -20.49 11.36
N ARG A 83 6.54 -21.20 12.49
CA ARG A 83 7.69 -21.76 13.20
C ARG A 83 8.30 -22.89 12.40
#